data_AF-A0A498BWM6-F1
#
_entry.id   AF-A0A498BWM6-F1
#
_cell.length_a   1.000
_cell.length_b   1.000
_cell.length_c   1.000
_cell.angle_alpha   90.00
_cell.angle_beta   90.00
_cell.angle_gamma   90.00
#
_symmetry.space_group_name_H-M   'P 1'
#
loop_
_entity.id
_entity.type
_entity.pdbx_description
1 polymer ?
#
loop_
_entity_poly.entity_id
_entity_poly.type
_entity_poly.pdbx_seq_one_letter_code
_entity_poly.pdbx_strand_id
1 'polypeptide(L)'
;MSTDGRGGVSPPVALAFAAVGFFALLIAGFGILSLMSGAEVVDAPELGQLPGILGTILAVAGFTVTLWGVLRRARPSYVGVIGVIVAVLAGYLLGLLVGALVQGADPARAVGVAAGFAGSWFALLLAAAALVGGWGGVALVRTRARRPQWPWEHDDEE
;
A
#
# COMPACT_ATOMS: atom_id res chain seq x y z
N MET A 1 -40.03 2.64 -12.03
CA MET A 1 -39.05 1.53 -11.98
C MET A 1 -37.73 2.12 -11.50
N SER A 2 -37.54 2.17 -10.19
CA SER A 2 -36.45 2.92 -9.54
C SER A 2 -35.14 2.14 -9.64
N THR A 3 -34.19 2.61 -10.45
CA THR A 3 -32.81 2.10 -10.41
C THR A 3 -32.01 2.83 -9.34
N ASP A 4 -32.44 2.74 -8.08
CA ASP A 4 -31.64 3.22 -6.95
C ASP A 4 -30.73 2.09 -6.49
N GLY A 5 -29.51 2.05 -7.04
CA GLY A 5 -28.67 0.86 -6.93
C GLY A 5 -27.16 1.06 -7.08
N ARG A 6 -26.60 2.24 -6.80
CA ARG A 6 -25.14 2.45 -6.81
C ARG A 6 -24.62 2.87 -5.44
N GLY A 7 -24.71 1.94 -4.50
CA GLY A 7 -24.12 2.10 -3.17
C GLY A 7 -22.65 1.67 -3.17
N GLY A 8 -21.72 2.62 -3.19
CA GLY A 8 -20.26 2.44 -3.06
C GLY A 8 -19.47 3.28 -4.07
N VAL A 9 -18.25 3.70 -3.71
CA VAL A 9 -17.31 4.37 -4.64
C VAL A 9 -16.92 3.39 -5.76
N SER A 10 -16.74 3.87 -6.99
CA SER A 10 -16.35 3.01 -8.10
C SER A 10 -14.97 2.37 -7.84
N PRO A 11 -14.76 1.09 -8.21
CA PRO A 11 -13.49 0.39 -7.95
C PRO A 11 -12.22 1.12 -8.42
N PRO A 12 -12.19 1.78 -9.61
CA PRO A 12 -11.01 2.53 -10.03
C PRO A 12 -10.70 3.73 -9.14
N VAL A 13 -11.72 4.45 -8.69
CA VAL A 13 -11.53 5.61 -7.81
C VAL A 13 -11.08 5.16 -6.43
N ALA A 14 -11.70 4.12 -5.87
CA ALA A 14 -11.27 3.53 -4.61
C ALA A 14 -9.82 3.03 -4.65
N LEU A 15 -9.40 2.42 -5.77
CA LEU A 15 -8.02 2.00 -5.99
C LEU A 15 -7.06 3.19 -5.99
N ALA A 16 -7.39 4.27 -6.70
CA ALA A 16 -6.54 5.46 -6.77
C ALA A 16 -6.33 6.07 -5.37
N PHE A 17 -7.40 6.29 -4.61
CA PHE A 17 -7.30 6.80 -3.23
C PHE A 17 -6.51 5.86 -2.32
N ALA A 18 -6.76 4.56 -2.41
CA ALA A 18 -6.05 3.57 -1.60
C ALA A 18 -4.55 3.52 -1.93
N ALA A 19 -4.18 3.60 -3.22
CA ALA A 19 -2.80 3.56 -3.66
C ALA A 19 -2.03 4.84 -3.24
N VAL A 20 -2.65 6.02 -3.40
CA VAL A 20 -2.08 7.29 -2.93
C VAL A 20 -1.95 7.29 -1.42
N GLY A 21 -2.98 6.86 -0.70
CA GLY A 21 -2.95 6.75 0.76
C GLY A 21 -1.89 5.78 1.26
N PHE A 22 -1.76 4.60 0.62
CA PHE A 22 -0.71 3.64 0.92
C PHE A 22 0.68 4.24 0.70
N PHE A 23 0.92 4.87 -0.45
CA PHE A 23 2.20 5.50 -0.76
C PHE A 23 2.54 6.62 0.23
N ALA A 24 1.57 7.48 0.57
CA ALA A 24 1.75 8.54 1.56
C ALA A 24 2.08 7.98 2.95
N LEU A 25 1.34 6.97 3.42
CA LEU A 25 1.60 6.29 4.70
C LEU A 25 2.97 5.62 4.73
N LEU A 26 3.38 5.02 3.61
CA LEU A 26 4.68 4.38 3.46
C LEU A 26 5.82 5.40 3.63
N ILE A 27 5.79 6.49 2.86
CA ILE A 27 6.86 7.50 2.87
C ILE A 27 6.88 8.24 4.21
N ALA A 28 5.72 8.68 4.72
CA ALA A 28 5.65 9.37 6.00
C ALA A 28 6.05 8.44 7.16
N GLY A 29 5.58 7.20 7.15
CA GLY A 29 5.89 6.22 8.17
C GLY A 29 7.37 5.83 8.18
N PHE A 30 7.97 5.57 7.02
CA PHE A 30 9.40 5.31 6.92
C PHE A 30 10.22 6.51 7.38
N GLY A 31 9.84 7.74 6.98
CA GLY A 31 10.52 8.95 7.42
C GLY A 31 10.46 9.13 8.95
N ILE A 32 9.27 9.02 9.55
CA ILE A 32 9.10 9.15 11.00
C ILE A 32 9.88 8.06 11.74
N LEU A 33 9.76 6.81 11.30
CA LEU A 33 10.43 5.69 11.94
C LEU A 33 11.96 5.80 11.83
N SER A 34 12.47 6.27 10.68
CA SER A 34 13.89 6.55 10.50
C SER A 34 14.39 7.65 11.44
N LEU A 35 13.66 8.77 11.55
CA LEU A 35 13.99 9.84 12.50
C LEU A 35 13.97 9.38 13.95
N MET A 36 13.01 8.53 14.32
CA MET A 36 12.86 8.02 15.69
C MET A 36 13.91 6.97 16.06
N SER A 37 14.25 6.09 15.12
CA SER A 37 15.19 4.99 15.34
C SER A 37 16.64 5.37 15.10
N GLY A 38 16.89 6.47 14.37
CA GLY A 38 18.20 6.81 13.84
C GLY A 38 18.73 5.79 12.82
N ALA A 39 17.88 4.86 12.36
CA ALA A 39 18.22 3.83 11.42
C ALA A 39 17.80 4.22 10.00
N GLU A 40 18.61 3.81 9.04
CA GLU A 40 18.27 3.91 7.63
C GLU A 40 17.28 2.80 7.25
N VAL A 41 16.34 3.12 6.35
CA VAL A 41 15.33 2.15 5.86
C VAL A 41 16.00 0.94 5.20
N VAL A 42 17.10 1.20 4.50
CA VAL A 42 17.98 0.18 3.91
C VAL A 42 19.37 0.42 4.46
N ASP A 43 19.74 -0.37 5.47
CA ASP A 43 21.04 -0.26 6.14
C ASP A 43 22.14 -0.98 5.34
N ALA A 44 22.36 -0.48 4.11
CA ALA A 44 23.41 -0.94 3.22
C ALA A 44 23.99 0.26 2.46
N PRO A 45 24.82 1.10 3.12
CA PRO A 45 25.38 2.32 2.52
C PRO A 45 26.12 2.06 1.20
N GLU A 46 26.68 0.87 1.08
CA GLU A 46 27.45 0.41 -0.08
C GLU A 46 26.59 0.09 -1.31
N LEU A 47 25.28 -0.10 -1.13
CA LEU A 47 24.31 -0.44 -2.17
C LEU A 47 23.45 0.76 -2.59
N GLY A 48 23.80 1.98 -2.16
CA GLY A 48 23.13 3.21 -2.56
C GLY A 48 21.60 3.21 -2.39
N GLN A 49 20.91 4.07 -3.15
CA GLN A 49 19.47 4.29 -3.01
C GLN A 49 18.61 3.37 -3.91
N LEU A 50 19.23 2.73 -4.92
CA LEU A 50 18.49 1.96 -5.93
C LEU A 50 17.64 0.81 -5.35
N PRO A 51 18.13 0.01 -4.37
CA PRO A 51 17.31 -1.05 -3.78
C PRO A 51 16.04 -0.50 -3.12
N GLY A 52 16.13 0.62 -2.40
CA GLY A 52 14.97 1.25 -1.76
C GLY A 52 13.97 1.80 -2.78
N ILE A 53 14.45 2.40 -3.86
CA ILE A 53 13.60 2.89 -4.97
C ILE A 53 12.86 1.72 -5.63
N LEU A 54 13.57 0.67 -6.04
CA LEU A 54 12.97 -0.49 -6.69
C LEU A 54 12.04 -1.25 -5.73
N GLY A 55 12.41 -1.39 -4.46
CA GLY A 55 11.55 -1.93 -3.41
C GLY A 55 10.23 -1.19 -3.31
N THR A 56 10.28 0.14 -3.28
CA THR A 56 9.09 0.99 -3.20
C THR A 56 8.22 0.87 -4.45
N ILE A 57 8.82 0.92 -5.66
CA ILE A 57 8.09 0.78 -6.92
C ILE A 57 7.38 -0.56 -7.00
N LEU A 58 8.07 -1.66 -6.70
CA LEU A 58 7.49 -3.00 -6.77
C LEU A 58 6.46 -3.24 -5.67
N ALA A 59 6.63 -2.66 -4.48
CA ALA A 59 5.63 -2.68 -3.43
C ALA A 59 4.34 -1.97 -3.85
N VAL A 60 4.43 -0.77 -4.43
CA VAL A 60 3.26 0.00 -4.92
C VAL A 60 2.59 -0.73 -6.09
N ALA A 61 3.37 -1.30 -7.00
CA ALA A 61 2.84 -2.13 -8.09
C ALA A 61 2.11 -3.36 -7.55
N GLY A 62 2.72 -4.09 -6.60
CA GLY A 62 2.13 -5.25 -5.94
C GLY A 62 0.84 -4.91 -5.19
N PHE A 63 0.82 -3.79 -4.47
CA PHE A 63 -0.38 -3.25 -3.83
C PHE A 63 -1.49 -3.02 -4.86
N THR A 64 -1.18 -2.27 -5.92
CA THR A 64 -2.17 -1.81 -6.91
C THR A 64 -2.76 -2.98 -7.70
N VAL A 65 -1.92 -3.87 -8.22
CA VAL A 65 -2.35 -5.04 -9.01
C VAL A 65 -3.21 -5.98 -8.16
N THR A 66 -2.77 -6.27 -6.94
CA THR A 66 -3.47 -7.21 -6.06
C THR A 66 -4.78 -6.62 -5.55
N LEU A 67 -4.78 -5.35 -5.14
CA LEU A 67 -5.99 -4.67 -4.70
C LEU A 67 -7.00 -4.52 -5.83
N TRP A 68 -6.57 -4.18 -7.05
CA TRP A 68 -7.45 -4.20 -8.22
C TRP A 68 -8.12 -5.56 -8.41
N GLY A 69 -7.35 -6.65 -8.26
CA GLY A 69 -7.85 -8.01 -8.30
C GLY A 69 -8.89 -8.34 -7.21
N VAL A 70 -8.82 -7.71 -6.05
CA VAL A 70 -9.80 -7.81 -4.96
C VAL A 70 -11.04 -6.97 -5.26
N LEU A 71 -10.88 -5.72 -5.70
CA LEU A 71 -11.97 -4.76 -5.90
C LEU A 71 -12.84 -5.08 -7.13
N ARG A 72 -12.28 -5.73 -8.16
CA ARG A 72 -13.05 -6.15 -9.36
C ARG A 72 -14.01 -7.32 -9.10
N ARG A 73 -13.93 -7.98 -7.94
CA ARG A 73 -14.83 -9.10 -7.60
C ARG A 73 -16.21 -8.55 -7.25
N ALA A 74 -17.26 -9.29 -7.60
CA ALA A 74 -18.66 -8.91 -7.32
C ALA A 74 -18.93 -8.62 -5.83
N ARG A 75 -18.18 -9.28 -4.93
CA ARG A 75 -18.20 -9.00 -3.48
C ARG A 75 -16.76 -8.89 -2.98
N PRO A 76 -16.19 -7.68 -2.90
CA PRO A 76 -14.86 -7.47 -2.33
C PRO A 76 -14.81 -7.99 -0.88
N SER A 77 -13.77 -8.75 -0.54
CA SER A 77 -13.60 -9.34 0.79
C SER A 77 -12.40 -8.72 1.50
N TYR A 78 -12.57 -8.43 2.79
CA TYR A 78 -11.45 -7.98 3.64
C TYR A 78 -10.36 -9.03 3.78
N VAL A 79 -10.70 -10.32 3.65
CA VAL A 79 -9.71 -11.41 3.62
C VAL A 79 -8.76 -11.27 2.42
N GLY A 80 -9.22 -10.64 1.32
CA GLY A 80 -8.37 -10.34 0.16
C GLY A 80 -7.21 -9.38 0.47
N VAL A 81 -7.33 -8.57 1.53
CA VAL A 81 -6.27 -7.66 1.98
C VAL A 81 -5.04 -8.43 2.48
N ILE A 82 -5.20 -9.65 2.99
CA ILE A 82 -4.06 -10.52 3.35
C ILE A 82 -3.19 -10.77 2.11
N GLY A 83 -3.81 -11.06 0.97
CA GLY A 83 -3.08 -11.21 -0.30
C GLY A 83 -2.36 -9.93 -0.73
N VAL A 84 -2.97 -8.76 -0.49
CA VAL A 84 -2.35 -7.44 -0.76
C VAL A 84 -1.11 -7.24 0.10
N ILE A 85 -1.18 -7.53 1.41
CA ILE A 85 -0.05 -7.40 2.33
C ILE A 85 1.11 -8.32 1.88
N VAL A 86 0.81 -9.57 1.56
CA VAL A 86 1.81 -10.54 1.08
C VAL A 86 2.45 -10.04 -0.22
N ALA A 87 1.66 -9.55 -1.18
CA ALA A 87 2.16 -9.02 -2.45
C ALA A 87 3.03 -7.78 -2.28
N VAL A 88 2.69 -6.90 -1.34
CA VAL A 88 3.49 -5.71 -1.02
C VAL A 88 4.83 -6.09 -0.42
N LEU A 89 4.84 -6.98 0.57
CA LEU A 89 6.08 -7.45 1.20
C LEU A 89 6.96 -8.19 0.19
N ALA A 90 6.39 -9.11 -0.58
CA ALA A 90 7.10 -9.83 -1.62
C ALA A 90 7.65 -8.88 -2.70
N GLY A 91 6.87 -7.88 -3.11
CA GLY A 91 7.30 -6.86 -4.07
C GLY A 91 8.46 -6.02 -3.55
N TYR A 92 8.40 -5.58 -2.29
CA TYR A 92 9.49 -4.81 -1.69
C TYR A 92 10.78 -5.64 -1.58
N LEU A 93 10.69 -6.87 -1.06
CA LEU A 93 11.83 -7.78 -0.95
C LEU A 93 12.42 -8.12 -2.32
N LEU A 94 11.59 -8.35 -3.33
CA LEU A 94 12.04 -8.56 -4.70
C LEU A 94 12.76 -7.31 -5.24
N GLY A 95 12.28 -6.11 -4.93
CA GLY A 95 12.93 -4.86 -5.34
C GLY A 95 14.27 -4.63 -4.65
N LEU A 96 14.39 -5.01 -3.38
CA LEU A 96 15.68 -5.02 -2.68
C LEU A 96 16.66 -5.99 -3.35
N LEU A 97 16.23 -7.22 -3.63
CA LEU A 97 17.06 -8.23 -4.28
C LEU A 97 17.52 -7.77 -5.66
N VAL A 98 16.57 -7.35 -6.52
CA VAL A 98 16.88 -6.88 -7.87
C VAL A 98 17.76 -5.65 -7.83
N GLY A 99 17.48 -4.67 -6.95
CA GLY A 99 18.29 -3.45 -6.85
C GLY A 99 19.70 -3.70 -6.36
N ALA A 100 19.89 -4.62 -5.41
CA ALA A 100 21.21 -5.03 -4.96
C ALA A 100 22.00 -5.74 -6.07
N LEU A 101 21.36 -6.68 -6.79
CA LEU A 101 21.99 -7.42 -7.90
C LEU A 101 22.36 -6.50 -9.08
N VAL A 102 21.50 -5.54 -9.42
CA VAL A 102 21.76 -4.54 -10.47
C VAL A 102 22.99 -3.68 -10.16
N GLN A 103 23.28 -3.46 -8.87
CA GLN A 103 24.49 -2.76 -8.43
C GLN A 103 25.73 -3.66 -8.32
N GLY A 104 25.62 -4.93 -8.68
CA GLY A 104 26.74 -5.87 -8.64
C GLY A 104 27.02 -6.45 -7.25
N ALA A 105 26.05 -6.38 -6.33
CA ALA A 105 26.15 -7.11 -5.07
C ALA A 105 26.20 -8.62 -5.31
N ASP A 106 27.00 -9.33 -4.52
CA ASP A 106 26.93 -10.79 -4.49
C ASP A 106 25.53 -11.26 -4.04
N PRO A 107 24.94 -12.31 -4.65
CA PRO A 107 23.64 -12.85 -4.27
C PRO A 107 23.46 -13.11 -2.77
N ALA A 108 24.49 -13.58 -2.07
CA ALA A 108 24.42 -13.82 -0.63
C ALA A 108 24.19 -12.52 0.15
N ARG A 109 24.84 -11.43 -0.28
CA ARG A 109 24.68 -10.11 0.33
C ARG A 109 23.29 -9.53 0.03
N ALA A 110 22.80 -9.67 -1.19
CA ALA A 110 21.46 -9.24 -1.58
C ALA A 110 20.37 -9.92 -0.72
N VAL A 111 20.49 -11.24 -0.51
CA VAL A 111 19.61 -12.00 0.37
C VAL A 111 19.73 -11.53 1.82
N GLY A 112 20.94 -11.25 2.30
CA GLY A 112 21.17 -10.72 3.65
C GLY A 112 20.45 -9.40 3.90
N VAL A 113 20.49 -8.47 2.94
CA VAL A 113 19.77 -7.18 3.02
C VAL A 113 18.26 -7.38 3.04
N ALA A 114 17.73 -8.23 2.16
CA ALA A 114 16.31 -8.55 2.13
C ALA A 114 15.84 -9.21 3.44
N ALA A 115 16.62 -10.14 3.99
CA ALA A 115 16.33 -10.80 5.25
C ALA A 115 16.41 -9.83 6.45
N GLY A 116 17.42 -8.95 6.48
CA GLY A 116 17.55 -7.91 7.49
C GLY A 116 16.35 -6.96 7.50
N PHE A 117 15.92 -6.51 6.32
CA PHE A 117 14.70 -5.71 6.18
C PHE A 117 13.46 -6.49 6.67
N ALA A 118 13.32 -7.76 6.29
CA ALA A 118 12.17 -8.58 6.67
C ALA A 118 12.01 -8.74 8.19
N GLY A 119 13.11 -8.75 8.95
CA GLY A 119 13.12 -8.78 10.41
C GLY A 119 12.96 -7.41 11.08
N SER A 120 12.90 -6.32 10.32
CA SER A 120 12.91 -4.95 10.83
C SER A 120 11.52 -4.41 11.16
N TRP A 121 11.50 -3.32 11.93
CA TRP A 121 10.28 -2.56 12.20
C TRP A 121 9.71 -1.89 10.93
N PHE A 122 10.54 -1.64 9.92
CA PHE A 122 10.10 -1.11 8.62
C PHE A 122 9.23 -2.10 7.86
N ALA A 123 9.53 -3.41 7.93
CA ALA A 123 8.66 -4.42 7.32
C ALA A 123 7.28 -4.47 8.00
N LEU A 124 7.23 -4.33 9.32
CA LEU A 124 5.96 -4.23 10.06
C LEU A 124 5.17 -2.98 9.66
N LEU A 125 5.85 -1.83 9.54
CA LEU A 125 5.22 -0.59 9.10
C LEU A 125 4.68 -0.71 7.68
N LEU A 126 5.45 -1.28 6.75
CA LEU A 126 5.04 -1.53 5.37
C LEU A 126 3.77 -2.41 5.32
N ALA A 127 3.74 -3.48 6.12
CA ALA A 127 2.58 -4.34 6.25
C ALA A 127 1.35 -3.61 6.83
N ALA A 128 1.56 -2.77 7.86
CA ALA A 128 0.50 -1.96 8.45
C ALA A 128 -0.05 -0.91 7.47
N ALA A 129 0.81 -0.24 6.71
CA ALA A 129 0.39 0.70 5.67
C ALA A 129 -0.42 -0.01 4.57
N ALA A 130 0.02 -1.20 4.14
CA ALA A 130 -0.71 -2.02 3.17
C ALA A 130 -2.07 -2.48 3.71
N LEU A 131 -2.13 -2.86 4.99
CA LEU A 131 -3.37 -3.20 5.68
C LEU A 131 -4.34 -2.03 5.70
N VAL A 132 -3.90 -0.84 6.13
CA VAL A 132 -4.74 0.36 6.22
C VAL A 132 -5.22 0.80 4.84
N GLY A 133 -4.32 0.88 3.86
CA GLY A 133 -4.67 1.26 2.48
C GLY A 133 -5.59 0.24 1.82
N GLY A 134 -5.29 -1.06 1.94
CA GLY A 134 -6.09 -2.13 1.36
C GLY A 134 -7.47 -2.26 1.99
N TRP A 135 -7.54 -2.17 3.32
CA TRP A 135 -8.81 -2.15 4.06
C TRP A 135 -9.64 -0.92 3.69
N GLY A 136 -9.02 0.26 3.61
CA GLY A 136 -9.67 1.50 3.20
C GLY A 136 -10.24 1.41 1.78
N GLY A 137 -9.48 0.87 0.83
CA GLY A 137 -9.95 0.63 -0.54
C GLY A 137 -11.17 -0.30 -0.60
N VAL A 138 -11.14 -1.42 0.16
CA VAL A 138 -12.28 -2.33 0.28
C VAL A 138 -13.47 -1.66 0.95
N ALA A 139 -13.23 -0.87 2.01
CA ALA A 139 -14.27 -0.13 2.70
C ALA A 139 -14.96 0.85 1.75
N LEU A 140 -14.24 1.67 0.99
CA LEU A 140 -14.81 2.64 0.04
C LEU A 140 -15.77 2.01 -0.97
N VAL A 141 -15.49 0.79 -1.45
CA VAL A 141 -16.37 0.07 -2.37
C VAL A 141 -17.56 -0.57 -1.65
N ARG A 142 -17.38 -1.04 -0.41
CA ARG A 142 -18.44 -1.75 0.36
C ARG A 142 -19.37 -0.81 1.12
N THR A 143 -18.87 0.28 1.67
CA THR A 143 -19.66 1.21 2.48
C THR A 143 -20.49 2.10 1.57
N ARG A 144 -21.80 1.98 1.71
CA ARG A 144 -22.78 2.84 1.05
C ARG A 144 -22.91 4.15 1.84
N ALA A 145 -21.82 4.91 1.92
CA ALA A 145 -21.88 6.24 2.49
C ALA A 145 -22.89 7.07 1.66
N ARG A 146 -23.97 7.54 2.31
CA ARG A 146 -24.87 8.49 1.68
C ARG A 146 -24.07 9.75 1.35
N ARG A 147 -24.45 10.45 0.28
CA ARG A 147 -23.92 11.78 -0.01
C ARG A 147 -24.04 12.60 1.29
N PRO A 148 -22.96 13.23 1.79
CA PRO A 148 -23.06 14.11 2.94
C PRO A 148 -24.10 15.17 2.60
N GLN A 149 -25.20 15.21 3.35
CA GLN A 149 -26.25 16.19 3.19
C GLN A 149 -25.95 17.28 4.21
N TRP A 150 -25.61 18.46 3.74
CA TRP A 150 -25.27 19.54 4.65
C TRP A 150 -26.54 20.25 5.12
N PRO A 151 -26.58 20.77 6.36
CA PRO A 151 -27.79 21.39 6.90
C PRO A 151 -28.37 22.49 6.00
N TRP A 152 -27.50 23.29 5.38
CA TRP A 152 -27.87 24.38 4.46
C TRP A 152 -28.36 23.94 3.07
N GLU A 153 -28.37 22.64 2.76
CA GLU A 153 -28.90 22.13 1.47
C GLU A 153 -30.43 21.98 1.47
N HIS A 154 -31.10 22.30 2.59
CA HIS A 154 -32.55 22.13 2.78
C HIS A 154 -33.29 23.45 3.06
N ASP A 155 -32.60 24.59 2.92
CA ASP A 155 -33.16 25.91 3.29
C ASP A 155 -34.16 26.45 2.24
N ASP A 156 -34.38 25.77 1.11
CA ASP A 156 -35.22 26.23 0.00
C ASP A 156 -36.60 25.49 -0.11
N GLU A 157 -36.95 24.61 0.84
CA GLU A 157 -38.21 23.81 0.82
C GLU A 157 -39.28 24.22 1.86
N GLU A 158 -39.39 25.51 2.22
CA GLU A 158 -40.57 26.07 2.92
C GLU A 158 -41.67 26.56 1.96
#